data_AF-A0A7J6QNU0-F1
#
_entry.id   AF-A0A7J6QNU0-F1
#
_cell.length_a   1.000
_cell.length_b   1.000
_cell.length_c   1.000
_cell.angle_alpha   90.00
_cell.angle_beta   90.00
_cell.angle_gamma   90.00
#
_symmetry.space_group_name_H-M   'P 1'
#
loop_
_entity.id
_entity.type
_entity.pdbx_description
1 polymer ?
#
loop_
_entity_poly.entity_id
_entity_poly.type
_entity_poly.pdbx_seq_one_letter_code
_entity_poly.pdbx_strand_id
1 'polypeptide(L)'
;EFEHVLHLREMTYPGEGKVSTIDKIALLQRGFTCPKCKLALAMTNPSGILDYDKFKATFKSFYSNAEQQGLFTTTTPATAQPTLPTTSAATTNPASKSRQSAKTVVMDTDPCYARVHTAISGTLGIPQDGCLRCSVRGHFARDCTAPAESIHRRAERCGTCGDIKAPNSRHH
;
A
#
# COMPACT_ATOMS: atom_id res chain seq x y z
N GLU A 1 -11.55 -0.71 6.03
CA GLU A 1 -10.10 -0.76 6.33
C GLU A 1 -9.71 0.04 7.57
N PHE A 2 -9.92 1.36 7.66
CA PHE A 2 -9.53 2.15 8.85
C PHE A 2 -10.23 1.75 10.17
N GLU A 3 -11.57 1.59 10.16
CA GLU A 3 -12.32 1.14 11.36
C GLU A 3 -11.85 -0.23 11.86
N HIS A 4 -11.47 -1.10 10.93
CA HIS A 4 -10.99 -2.44 11.26
C HIS A 4 -9.63 -2.36 11.97
N VAL A 5 -8.74 -1.47 11.51
CA VAL A 5 -7.46 -1.20 12.19
C VAL A 5 -7.67 -0.62 13.59
N LEU A 6 -8.62 0.30 13.76
CA LEU A 6 -8.96 0.84 15.09
C LEU A 6 -9.50 -0.27 16.01
N HIS A 7 -10.39 -1.12 15.51
CA HIS A 7 -10.93 -2.25 16.26
C HIS A 7 -9.85 -3.27 16.65
N LEU A 8 -8.94 -3.61 15.74
CA LEU A 8 -7.79 -4.47 16.03
C LEU A 8 -6.88 -3.85 17.11
N ARG A 9 -6.64 -2.54 17.06
CA ARG A 9 -5.86 -1.84 18.09
C ARG A 9 -6.53 -1.96 19.46
N GLU A 10 -7.83 -1.70 19.53
CA GLU A 10 -8.62 -1.80 20.76
C GLU A 10 -8.61 -3.23 21.34
N MET A 11 -8.65 -4.24 20.47
CA MET A 11 -8.57 -5.66 20.87
C MET A 11 -7.17 -6.07 21.35
N THR A 12 -6.12 -5.51 20.75
CA THR A 12 -4.72 -5.88 21.05
C THR A 12 -4.21 -5.17 22.30
N TYR A 13 -4.71 -3.97 22.58
CA TYR A 13 -4.26 -3.12 23.69
C TYR A 13 -5.45 -2.62 24.53
N PRO A 14 -6.12 -3.51 25.28
CA PRO A 14 -7.31 -3.15 26.06
C PRO A 14 -7.02 -2.13 27.19
N GLY A 15 -5.76 -1.98 27.60
CA GLY A 15 -5.34 -1.02 28.63
C GLY A 15 -5.20 0.44 28.15
N GLU A 16 -5.18 0.70 26.83
CA GLU A 16 -5.05 2.06 26.29
C GLU A 16 -6.41 2.79 26.12
N GLY A 17 -7.53 2.10 26.38
CA GLY A 17 -8.87 2.67 26.27
C GLY A 17 -9.34 2.92 24.82
N LYS A 18 -10.56 3.43 24.68
CA LYS A 18 -11.14 3.76 23.36
C LYS A 18 -10.51 5.03 22.81
N VAL A 19 -10.18 5.02 21.52
CA VAL A 19 -9.62 6.19 20.84
C VAL A 19 -10.67 7.31 20.78
N SER A 20 -10.30 8.53 21.19
CA SER A 20 -11.21 9.68 21.20
C SER A 20 -11.62 10.10 19.77
N THR A 21 -12.76 10.78 19.64
CA THR A 21 -13.26 11.30 18.35
C THR A 21 -12.23 12.21 17.66
N ILE A 22 -11.56 13.05 18.45
CA ILE A 22 -10.54 13.98 17.96
C ILE A 22 -9.33 13.21 17.42
N ASP A 23 -8.87 12.19 18.14
CA ASP A 23 -7.73 11.37 17.72
C ASP A 23 -8.04 10.54 16.47
N LYS A 24 -9.27 10.02 16.35
CA LYS A 24 -9.72 9.32 15.13
C LYS A 24 -9.67 10.22 13.90
N ILE A 25 -10.11 11.47 14.03
CA ILE A 25 -10.05 12.46 12.95
C ILE A 25 -8.60 12.78 12.61
N ALA A 26 -7.74 13.04 13.61
CA ALA A 26 -6.33 13.33 13.39
C ALA A 26 -5.57 12.16 12.72
N LEU A 27 -5.85 10.93 13.13
CA LEU A 27 -5.30 9.71 12.52
C LEU A 27 -5.76 9.56 11.06
N LEU A 28 -7.03 9.82 10.78
CA LEU A 28 -7.58 9.74 9.43
C LEU A 28 -6.98 10.84 8.53
N GLN A 29 -6.83 12.06 9.04
CA GLN A 29 -6.20 13.18 8.35
C GLN A 29 -4.74 12.91 7.98
N ARG A 30 -3.97 12.27 8.87
CA ARG A 30 -2.58 11.84 8.58
C ARG A 30 -2.49 10.85 7.41
N GLY A 31 -3.54 10.07 7.17
CA GLY A 31 -3.61 9.15 6.04
C GLY A 31 -3.83 9.82 4.68
N PHE A 32 -4.28 11.08 4.63
CA PHE A 32 -4.55 11.78 3.39
C PHE A 32 -3.28 12.38 2.78
N THR A 33 -2.59 11.57 1.99
CA THR A 33 -1.35 11.96 1.30
C THR A 33 -1.60 12.58 -0.08
N CYS A 34 -2.72 12.25 -0.73
CA CYS A 34 -3.04 12.73 -2.07
C CYS A 34 -3.47 14.21 -2.10
N PRO A 35 -3.08 14.99 -3.13
CA PRO A 35 -3.44 16.42 -3.25
C PRO A 35 -4.96 16.67 -3.23
N LYS A 36 -5.72 15.79 -3.89
CA LYS A 36 -7.19 15.85 -3.94
C LYS A 36 -7.82 15.72 -2.55
N CYS A 37 -7.31 14.78 -1.75
CA CYS A 37 -7.79 14.54 -0.39
C CYS A 37 -7.44 15.69 0.55
N LYS A 38 -6.27 16.32 0.38
CA LYS A 38 -5.89 17.52 1.16
C LYS A 38 -6.76 18.73 0.83
N LEU A 39 -7.09 18.95 -0.44
CA LEU A 39 -8.02 20.01 -0.85
C LEU A 39 -9.43 19.75 -0.30
N ALA A 40 -9.93 18.52 -0.43
CA ALA A 40 -11.21 18.13 0.15
C ALA A 40 -11.22 18.31 1.67
N LEU A 41 -10.13 17.98 2.36
CA LEU A 41 -10.01 18.15 3.81
C LEU A 41 -10.16 19.61 4.24
N ALA A 42 -9.47 20.54 3.55
CA ALA A 42 -9.54 21.97 3.85
C ALA A 42 -10.95 22.55 3.70
N MET A 43 -11.76 21.98 2.78
CA MET A 43 -13.13 22.43 2.52
C MET A 43 -14.16 21.75 3.42
N THR A 44 -13.91 20.53 3.87
CA THR A 44 -14.90 19.73 4.61
C THR A 44 -14.91 20.04 6.10
N ASN A 45 -13.79 20.43 6.69
CA ASN A 45 -13.69 20.70 8.13
C ASN A 45 -12.97 22.02 8.46
N PRO A 46 -13.54 23.18 8.09
CA PRO A 46 -12.93 24.47 8.36
C PRO A 46 -12.89 24.80 9.86
N SER A 47 -13.82 24.26 10.66
CA SER A 47 -13.99 24.65 12.06
C SER A 47 -13.43 23.62 13.06
N GLY A 48 -13.11 22.40 12.65
CA GLY A 48 -12.55 21.36 13.53
C GLY A 48 -13.51 20.74 14.55
N ILE A 49 -14.79 21.17 14.57
CA ILE A 49 -15.77 20.84 15.63
C ILE A 49 -16.61 19.58 15.29
N LEU A 50 -16.49 19.04 14.08
CA LEU A 50 -17.34 17.93 13.63
C LEU A 50 -16.98 16.60 14.32
N ASP A 51 -18.00 15.87 14.77
CA ASP A 51 -17.87 14.47 15.17
C ASP A 51 -17.35 13.60 14.02
N TYR A 52 -16.67 12.50 14.36
CA TYR A 52 -16.02 11.63 13.38
C TYR A 52 -16.99 11.07 12.33
N ASP A 53 -18.19 10.62 12.72
CA ASP A 53 -19.18 10.07 11.78
C ASP A 53 -19.73 11.15 10.84
N LYS A 54 -19.97 12.36 11.36
CA LYS A 54 -20.40 13.50 10.54
C LYS A 54 -19.29 13.92 9.58
N PHE A 55 -18.07 14.08 10.07
CA PHE A 55 -16.90 14.39 9.25
C PHE A 55 -16.75 13.38 8.09
N LYS A 56 -16.82 12.08 8.40
CA LYS A 56 -16.70 11.00 7.42
C LYS A 56 -17.79 11.04 6.36
N ALA A 57 -19.04 11.30 6.75
CA ALA A 57 -20.16 11.43 5.83
C ALA A 57 -19.98 12.65 4.91
N THR A 58 -19.71 13.81 5.48
CA THR A 58 -19.51 15.06 4.71
C THR A 58 -18.33 14.94 3.76
N PHE A 59 -17.21 14.35 4.18
CA PHE A 59 -16.03 14.16 3.34
C PHE A 59 -16.32 13.24 2.15
N LYS A 60 -17.03 12.13 2.37
CA LYS A 60 -17.41 11.20 1.30
C LYS A 60 -18.31 11.89 0.27
N SER A 61 -19.34 12.60 0.73
CA SER A 61 -20.26 13.32 -0.15
C SER A 61 -19.53 14.40 -0.95
N PHE A 62 -18.63 15.16 -0.31
CA PHE A 62 -17.85 16.18 -0.99
C PHE A 62 -16.93 15.57 -2.04
N TYR A 63 -16.19 14.51 -1.69
CA TYR A 63 -15.24 13.88 -2.61
C TYR A 63 -15.95 13.29 -3.84
N SER A 64 -17.06 12.56 -3.64
CA SER A 64 -17.85 12.01 -4.75
C SER A 64 -18.44 13.10 -5.64
N ASN A 65 -18.87 14.23 -5.08
CA ASN A 65 -19.40 15.34 -5.86
C ASN A 65 -18.29 16.10 -6.62
N ALA A 66 -17.16 16.36 -5.98
CA ALA A 66 -16.01 17.02 -6.60
C ALA A 66 -15.38 16.17 -7.72
N GLU A 67 -15.49 14.84 -7.64
CA GLU A 67 -15.11 13.93 -8.72
C GLU A 67 -16.06 14.04 -9.92
N GLN A 68 -17.38 14.06 -9.69
CA GLN A 68 -18.39 14.23 -10.75
C GLN A 68 -18.31 15.59 -11.44
N GLN A 69 -17.91 16.63 -10.72
CA GLN A 69 -17.74 17.99 -11.26
C GLN A 69 -16.37 18.22 -11.93
N GLY A 70 -15.48 17.22 -11.98
CA GLY A 70 -14.16 17.36 -12.61
C GLY A 70 -13.23 18.37 -11.93
N LEU A 71 -13.50 18.73 -10.67
CA LEU A 71 -12.82 19.80 -9.94
C LEU A 71 -11.34 19.49 -9.65
N PHE A 72 -10.95 18.22 -9.79
CA PHE A 72 -9.58 17.75 -9.57
C PHE A 72 -8.77 17.56 -10.87
N THR A 73 -9.08 18.31 -11.94
CA THR A 73 -8.30 18.32 -13.18
C THR A 73 -6.96 19.00 -12.95
N THR A 74 -5.92 18.21 -12.72
CA THR A 74 -4.53 18.64 -12.90
C THR A 74 -4.34 19.00 -14.37
N THR A 75 -4.20 20.29 -14.64
CA THR A 75 -3.76 20.84 -15.91
C THR A 75 -2.39 20.26 -16.24
N THR A 76 -2.34 19.27 -17.13
CA THR A 76 -1.16 19.00 -17.95
C THR A 76 -0.98 20.20 -18.89
N PRO A 77 0.21 20.81 -19.02
CA PRO A 77 0.41 21.81 -20.07
C PRO A 77 0.36 21.09 -21.41
N ALA A 78 -0.65 21.44 -22.19
CA ALA A 78 -0.82 21.05 -23.58
C ALA A 78 0.28 21.67 -24.44
N THR A 79 0.95 20.85 -25.25
CA THR A 79 1.58 21.30 -26.50
C THR A 79 0.86 20.57 -27.63
N ALA A 80 0.22 21.36 -28.49
CA ALA A 80 -0.56 20.97 -29.67
C ALA A 80 0.33 20.34 -30.75
N GLN A 81 -0.02 19.16 -31.30
CA GLN A 81 -0.66 18.93 -32.63
C GLN A 81 0.35 18.28 -33.63
N PRO A 82 -0.06 17.70 -34.80
CA PRO A 82 -1.32 17.04 -35.22
C PRO A 82 -1.14 15.75 -36.11
N THR A 83 -2.26 15.08 -36.47
CA THR A 83 -2.52 14.14 -37.63
C THR A 83 -1.82 12.75 -37.67
N LEU A 84 -2.40 11.61 -38.09
CA LEU A 84 -3.65 11.14 -38.75
C LEU A 84 -3.81 9.60 -38.43
N PRO A 85 -4.93 8.91 -38.74
CA PRO A 85 -5.30 7.60 -38.18
C PRO A 85 -4.81 6.41 -39.01
N THR A 86 -4.75 5.23 -38.40
CA THR A 86 -4.77 3.96 -39.14
C THR A 86 -5.58 2.91 -38.38
N THR A 87 -6.66 2.50 -39.04
CA THR A 87 -7.56 1.38 -38.75
C THR A 87 -6.83 0.05 -38.80
N SER A 88 -7.14 -0.90 -37.91
CA SER A 88 -7.40 -2.32 -38.25
C SER A 88 -7.66 -3.19 -37.01
N ALA A 89 -8.94 -3.55 -36.86
CA ALA A 89 -9.49 -4.90 -36.65
C ALA A 89 -8.81 -5.95 -35.74
N ALA A 90 -9.66 -6.48 -34.86
CA ALA A 90 -9.94 -7.92 -34.63
C ALA A 90 -8.99 -8.77 -33.76
N THR A 91 -9.53 -9.08 -32.57
CA THR A 91 -9.91 -10.45 -32.15
C THR A 91 -8.85 -11.40 -31.55
N THR A 92 -9.29 -11.98 -30.42
CA THR A 92 -8.93 -13.26 -29.79
C THR A 92 -7.61 -13.40 -28.99
N ASN A 93 -7.80 -13.65 -27.70
CA ASN A 93 -6.96 -14.54 -26.88
C ASN A 93 -6.79 -15.90 -27.58
N PRO A 94 -5.68 -16.60 -27.33
CA PRO A 94 -5.82 -17.76 -26.45
C PRO A 94 -4.68 -17.94 -25.44
N ALA A 95 -5.00 -18.74 -24.43
CA ALA A 95 -4.16 -19.13 -23.32
C ALA A 95 -2.94 -20.01 -23.72
N SER A 96 -2.01 -20.06 -22.78
CA SER A 96 -1.01 -21.11 -22.52
C SER A 96 0.23 -21.19 -23.43
N LYS A 97 1.40 -20.94 -22.84
CA LYS A 97 2.40 -21.99 -22.52
C LYS A 97 3.67 -21.39 -21.91
N SER A 98 4.24 -22.18 -21.00
CA SER A 98 5.52 -21.98 -20.35
C SER A 98 6.67 -21.69 -21.32
N ARG A 99 7.56 -20.79 -20.94
CA ARG A 99 8.99 -20.92 -21.27
C ARG A 99 9.85 -20.20 -20.23
N GLN A 100 10.74 -20.98 -19.64
CA GLN A 100 11.72 -20.58 -18.66
C GLN A 100 12.80 -19.67 -19.26
N SER A 101 13.42 -18.90 -18.38
CA SER A 101 14.79 -18.40 -18.48
C SER A 101 15.02 -17.14 -19.33
N ALA A 102 14.85 -16.00 -18.67
CA ALA A 102 15.82 -14.91 -18.74
C ALA A 102 15.95 -14.34 -17.32
N LYS A 103 17.18 -14.26 -16.81
CA LYS A 103 17.52 -13.80 -15.47
C LYS A 103 17.36 -12.27 -15.42
N THR A 104 16.12 -11.81 -15.46
CA THR A 104 15.78 -10.39 -15.29
C THR A 104 15.97 -10.07 -13.83
N VAL A 105 16.87 -9.13 -13.53
CA VAL A 105 17.00 -8.54 -12.21
C VAL A 105 15.63 -7.95 -11.88
N VAL A 106 14.91 -8.59 -10.95
CA VAL A 106 13.57 -8.18 -10.50
C VAL A 106 13.75 -6.96 -9.59
N MET A 107 14.01 -5.80 -10.21
CA MET A 107 13.91 -4.50 -9.54
C MET A 107 12.45 -4.08 -9.64
N ASP A 108 11.81 -3.83 -8.49
CA ASP A 108 10.47 -3.25 -8.48
C ASP A 108 10.58 -1.86 -9.11
N THR A 109 9.90 -1.66 -10.24
CA THR A 109 9.97 -0.42 -11.01
C THR A 109 9.21 0.72 -10.34
N ASP A 110 8.41 0.43 -9.30
CA ASP A 110 7.73 1.44 -8.49
C ASP A 110 8.64 1.95 -7.35
N PRO A 111 9.05 3.24 -7.39
CA PRO A 111 9.93 3.82 -6.37
C PRO A 111 9.30 3.85 -4.97
N CYS A 112 7.97 3.89 -4.86
CA CYS A 112 7.28 3.82 -3.57
C CYS A 112 7.41 2.41 -2.97
N TYR A 113 7.13 1.39 -3.77
CA TYR A 113 7.25 0.01 -3.32
C TYR A 113 8.70 -0.34 -2.95
N ALA A 114 9.67 0.08 -3.77
CA ALA A 114 11.08 -0.14 -3.50
C ALA A 114 11.51 0.43 -2.13
N ARG A 115 11.04 1.64 -1.77
CA ARG A 115 11.34 2.27 -0.47
C ARG A 115 10.71 1.52 0.70
N VAL A 116 9.45 1.12 0.56
CA VAL A 116 8.73 0.34 1.59
C VAL A 116 9.37 -1.03 1.77
N HIS A 117 9.67 -1.71 0.66
CA HIS A 117 10.38 -2.99 0.67
C HIS A 117 11.73 -2.84 1.38
N THR A 118 12.48 -1.81 1.03
CA THR A 118 13.81 -1.57 1.62
C THR A 118 13.76 -1.36 3.12
N ALA A 119 12.79 -0.58 3.60
CA ALA A 119 12.59 -0.34 5.02
C ALA A 119 12.19 -1.63 5.74
N ILE A 120 11.22 -2.39 5.21
CA ILE A 120 10.74 -3.62 5.85
C ILE A 120 11.84 -4.68 5.87
N SER A 121 12.53 -4.91 4.74
CA SER A 121 13.64 -5.86 4.64
C SER A 121 14.74 -5.53 5.64
N GLY A 122 15.11 -4.26 5.79
CA GLY A 122 16.06 -3.81 6.82
C GLY A 122 15.58 -4.13 8.25
N THR A 123 14.31 -3.88 8.58
CA THR A 123 13.78 -4.20 9.93
C THR A 123 13.67 -5.70 10.20
N LEU A 124 13.56 -6.52 9.15
CA LEU A 124 13.43 -7.97 9.25
C LEU A 124 14.75 -8.70 9.02
N GLY A 125 15.86 -8.00 8.77
CA GLY A 125 17.15 -8.59 8.39
C GLY A 125 17.11 -9.41 7.08
N ILE A 126 16.11 -9.19 6.23
CA ILE A 126 15.98 -9.87 4.94
C ILE A 126 16.84 -9.11 3.92
N PRO A 127 17.49 -9.79 2.96
CA PRO A 127 18.17 -9.12 1.86
C PRO A 127 17.21 -8.21 1.07
N GLN A 128 17.73 -7.13 0.50
CA GLN A 128 16.92 -6.09 -0.16
C GLN A 128 16.13 -6.61 -1.38
N ASP A 129 16.64 -7.65 -2.02
CA ASP A 129 16.03 -8.39 -3.14
C ASP A 129 15.33 -9.70 -2.70
N GLY A 130 15.18 -9.89 -1.39
CA GLY A 130 14.54 -11.04 -0.78
C GLY A 130 13.03 -10.87 -0.61
N CYS A 131 12.29 -11.93 -0.86
CA CYS A 131 10.85 -11.98 -0.64
C CYS A 131 10.49 -11.80 0.84
N LEU A 132 9.59 -10.86 1.18
CA LEU A 132 9.15 -10.63 2.57
C LEU A 132 8.38 -11.80 3.19
N ARG A 133 7.90 -12.76 2.39
CA ARG A 133 7.16 -13.95 2.88
C ARG A 133 8.12 -15.08 3.26
N CYS A 134 8.93 -15.53 2.30
CA CYS A 134 9.79 -16.70 2.44
C CYS A 134 11.29 -16.39 2.55
N SER A 135 11.69 -15.12 2.41
CA SER A 135 13.10 -14.64 2.46
C SER A 135 13.99 -15.09 1.29
N VAL A 136 13.42 -15.77 0.29
CA VAL A 136 14.14 -16.21 -0.91
C VAL A 136 14.27 -15.05 -1.89
N ARG A 137 15.46 -14.91 -2.50
CA ARG A 137 15.76 -13.87 -3.49
C ARG A 137 15.13 -14.17 -4.85
N GLY A 138 14.97 -13.13 -5.66
CA GLY A 138 14.57 -13.24 -7.07
C GLY A 138 13.06 -13.17 -7.32
N HIS A 139 12.26 -12.90 -6.29
CA HIS A 139 10.84 -12.56 -6.42
C HIS A 139 10.38 -11.69 -5.24
N PHE A 140 9.31 -10.93 -5.44
CA PHE A 140 8.68 -10.15 -4.38
C PHE A 140 7.55 -10.93 -3.69
N ALA A 141 7.10 -10.45 -2.53
CA ALA A 141 6.03 -11.08 -1.75
C ALA A 141 4.72 -11.31 -2.53
N ARG A 142 4.44 -10.45 -3.52
CA ARG A 142 3.28 -10.53 -4.41
C ARG A 142 3.35 -11.72 -5.39
N ASP A 143 4.56 -12.12 -5.76
CA ASP A 143 4.84 -13.20 -6.73
C ASP A 143 5.30 -14.49 -6.02
N CYS A 144 5.17 -14.54 -4.70
CA CYS A 144 5.60 -15.68 -3.91
C CYS A 144 4.65 -16.85 -4.09
N THR A 145 5.15 -17.93 -4.70
CA THR A 145 4.45 -19.20 -4.90
C THR A 145 4.73 -20.21 -3.79
N ALA A 146 5.44 -19.80 -2.74
CA ALA A 146 5.80 -20.67 -1.66
C ALA A 146 4.56 -21.06 -0.83
N PRO A 147 4.52 -22.29 -0.28
CA PRO A 147 3.37 -22.79 0.48
C PRO A 147 3.13 -21.96 1.75
N ALA A 148 1.91 -21.99 2.30
CA ALA A 148 1.53 -21.11 3.41
C ALA A 148 2.42 -21.31 4.67
N GLU A 149 2.95 -22.51 4.83
CA GLU A 149 3.85 -22.95 5.90
C GLU A 149 5.25 -22.30 5.81
N SER A 150 5.60 -21.75 4.65
CA SER A 150 6.87 -21.03 4.40
C SER A 150 6.74 -19.50 4.54
N ILE A 151 5.60 -19.02 5.05
CA ILE A 151 5.38 -17.62 5.35
C ILE A 151 5.84 -17.36 6.78
N HIS A 152 7.02 -16.76 6.92
CA HIS A 152 7.61 -16.52 8.23
C HIS A 152 7.25 -15.13 8.75
N ARG A 153 6.50 -15.08 9.85
CA ARG A 153 6.19 -13.83 10.55
C ARG A 153 7.44 -13.28 11.23
N ARG A 154 7.43 -11.98 11.56
CA ARG A 154 8.53 -11.33 12.30
C ARG A 154 8.94 -12.10 13.57
N ALA A 155 7.99 -12.68 14.30
CA ALA A 155 8.26 -13.41 15.53
C ALA A 155 9.14 -14.66 15.31
N GLU A 156 9.01 -15.29 14.15
CA GLU A 156 9.75 -16.48 13.72
C GLU A 156 11.16 -16.11 13.19
N ARG A 157 11.47 -14.83 13.07
CA ARG A 157 12.74 -14.33 12.56
C ARG A 157 13.65 -13.87 13.67
N CYS A 158 14.96 -14.01 13.46
CA CYS A 158 15.98 -13.44 14.33
C CYS A 158 15.93 -11.91 14.24
N GLY A 159 15.92 -11.22 15.40
CA GLY A 159 15.91 -9.75 15.44
C GLY A 159 17.23 -9.11 15.01
N THR A 160 18.32 -9.89 14.98
CA THR A 160 19.66 -9.42 14.63
C THR A 160 20.00 -9.68 13.17
N CYS A 161 19.80 -10.90 12.68
CA CYS A 161 20.21 -11.31 11.33
C CYS A 161 19.05 -11.60 10.36
N GLY A 162 17.79 -11.63 10.83
CA GLY A 162 16.61 -11.80 9.98
C GLY A 162 16.31 -13.21 9.47
N ASP A 163 17.23 -14.14 9.70
CA ASP A 163 17.03 -15.55 9.40
C ASP A 163 15.90 -16.16 10.24
N ILE A 164 15.33 -17.25 9.72
CA ILE A 164 14.30 -18.01 10.41
C ILE A 164 14.93 -18.69 11.64
N LYS A 165 14.31 -18.53 12.81
CA LYS A 165 14.69 -19.18 14.06
C LYS A 165 14.49 -20.68 13.93
N ALA A 166 15.50 -21.40 13.45
CA ALA A 166 15.52 -22.84 13.52
C ALA A 166 15.79 -23.27 14.97
N PRO A 167 15.26 -24.42 15.43
CA PRO A 167 15.49 -24.90 16.79
C PRO A 167 16.98 -25.14 17.13
N ASN A 168 17.86 -25.22 16.12
CA ASN A 168 19.29 -25.49 16.27
C ASN A 168 20.22 -24.41 15.68
N SER A 169 19.72 -23.26 15.24
CA SER A 169 20.58 -22.21 14.67
C SER A 169 21.14 -21.30 15.76
N ARG A 170 22.45 -21.43 16.03
CA ARG A 170 23.19 -20.44 16.83
C ARG A 170 23.37 -19.19 15.98
N HIS A 171 22.48 -18.23 16.14
CA HIS A 171 22.67 -16.88 15.64
C HIS A 171 23.52 -16.12 16.67
N HIS A 172 24.80 -15.91 16.34
CA HIS A 172 25.77 -15.19 17.16
C HIS A 172 25.50 -13.67 17.15
#